data_AF-A0A0F9FL57-F1
#
_entry.id   AF-A0A0F9FL57-F1
#
_cell.length_a   1.000
_cell.length_b   1.000
_cell.length_c   1.000
_cell.angle_alpha   90.00
_cell.angle_beta   90.00
_cell.angle_gamma   90.00
#
_symmetry.space_group_name_H-M   'P 1'
#
loop_
_entity.id
_entity.type
_entity.pdbx_description
1 polymer ?
#
loop_
_entity_poly.entity_id
_entity_poly.type
_entity_poly.pdbx_seq_one_letter_code
_entity_poly.pdbx_strand_id
1 'polypeptide(L)'
;MTAPVLKVVQANEILARPFKNANHGLSPRQIEVLGWALEGKPAALIAAEMNVPEGTVRAHLFRALGKLGISKSELGWWVLKRLREVLND
;
A
#
# COMPACT_ATOMS: atom_id res chain seq x y z
N MET A 1 -18.08 24.11 -1.63
CA MET A 1 -17.97 22.77 -2.22
C MET A 1 -16.70 22.75 -3.07
N THR A 2 -15.56 22.37 -2.49
CA THR A 2 -14.23 22.60 -3.11
C THR A 2 -13.20 21.52 -2.71
N ALA A 3 -13.67 20.32 -2.36
CA ALA A 3 -12.82 19.25 -1.81
C ALA A 3 -12.33 18.13 -2.77
N PRO A 4 -12.76 17.98 -4.05
CA PRO A 4 -12.35 16.80 -4.82
C PRO A 4 -10.99 16.93 -5.50
N VAL A 5 -10.52 18.13 -5.87
CA VAL A 5 -9.27 18.30 -6.66
C VAL A 5 -8.01 18.18 -5.78
N LEU A 6 -8.03 18.75 -4.57
CA LEU A 6 -6.89 18.73 -3.63
C LEU A 6 -6.42 17.31 -3.26
N LYS A 7 -7.35 16.36 -3.15
CA LYS A 7 -7.02 14.95 -2.80
C LYS A 7 -6.34 14.19 -3.95
N VAL A 8 -6.67 14.51 -5.20
CA VAL A 8 -6.07 13.88 -6.39
C VAL A 8 -4.66 14.41 -6.64
N VAL A 9 -4.44 15.71 -6.45
CA VAL A 9 -3.11 16.33 -6.59
C VAL A 9 -2.12 15.76 -5.56
N GLN A 10 -2.55 15.60 -4.30
CA GLN A 10 -1.73 14.97 -3.25
C GLN A 10 -1.35 13.52 -3.58
N ALA A 11 -2.28 12.74 -4.15
CA ALA A 11 -1.99 11.35 -4.54
C ALA A 11 -0.92 11.26 -5.64
N ASN A 12 -0.95 12.16 -6.63
CA ASN A 12 0.06 12.20 -7.68
C ASN A 12 1.44 12.64 -7.16
N GLU A 13 1.49 13.58 -6.22
CA GLU A 13 2.75 13.98 -5.58
C GLU A 13 3.37 12.85 -4.74
N ILE A 14 2.54 12.07 -4.05
CA ILE A 14 3.00 10.91 -3.26
C ILE A 14 3.60 9.82 -4.16
N LEU A 15 3.00 9.59 -5.33
CA LEU A 15 3.42 8.56 -6.27
C LEU A 15 4.56 8.99 -7.20
N ALA A 16 4.73 10.29 -7.42
CA ALA A 16 5.86 10.86 -8.17
C ALA A 16 7.14 10.94 -7.32
N ARG A 17 7.07 10.67 -6.00
CA ARG A 17 8.26 10.58 -5.16
C ARG A 17 9.08 9.37 -5.61
N PRO A 18 10.37 9.56 -5.99
CA PRO A 18 11.21 8.42 -6.30
C PRO A 18 11.24 7.49 -5.09
N PHE A 19 10.89 6.21 -5.30
CA PHE A 19 11.04 5.20 -4.27
C PHE A 19 12.50 5.26 -3.80
N LYS A 20 12.69 5.49 -2.49
CA LYS A 20 13.99 5.89 -1.95
C LYS A 20 15.12 4.89 -2.22
N ASN A 21 14.82 3.66 -2.65
CA ASN A 21 15.81 2.63 -2.99
C ASN A 21 15.27 1.64 -4.05
N ALA A 22 16.11 1.24 -5.02
CA ALA A 22 15.84 0.14 -5.95
C ALA A 22 15.64 -1.22 -5.24
N ASN A 23 16.23 -1.37 -4.04
CA ASN A 23 15.84 -2.37 -3.04
C ASN A 23 14.94 -1.67 -2.02
N HIS A 24 13.63 -1.68 -2.22
CA HIS A 24 12.58 -1.05 -1.40
C HIS A 24 12.61 -1.36 0.12
N GLY A 25 13.57 -2.17 0.60
CA GLY A 25 13.78 -2.49 2.01
C GLY A 25 12.67 -3.35 2.63
N LEU A 26 11.69 -3.77 1.82
CA LEU A 26 10.58 -4.63 2.24
C LEU A 26 11.10 -6.02 2.59
N SER A 27 10.66 -6.56 3.72
CA SER A 27 10.88 -7.97 4.04
C SER A 27 10.02 -8.86 3.13
N PRO A 28 10.36 -10.14 2.93
CA PRO A 28 9.53 -11.07 2.16
C PRO A 28 8.04 -11.05 2.56
N ARG A 29 7.71 -11.07 3.86
CA ARG A 29 6.32 -10.98 4.33
C ARG A 29 5.62 -9.65 4.04
N GLN A 30 6.38 -8.56 3.90
CA GLN A 30 5.83 -7.26 3.52
C GLN A 30 5.51 -7.21 2.02
N ILE A 31 6.36 -7.83 1.20
CA ILE A 31 6.13 -7.96 -0.26
C ILE A 31 4.87 -8.79 -0.51
N GLU A 32 4.75 -9.94 0.15
CA GLU A 32 3.62 -10.84 0.00
C GLU A 32 2.29 -10.20 0.41
N VAL A 33 2.22 -9.58 1.61
CA VAL A 33 1.01 -8.87 2.06
C VAL A 33 0.66 -7.72 1.13
N LEU A 34 1.66 -6.99 0.64
CA LEU A 34 1.44 -5.90 -0.31
C LEU A 34 0.88 -6.43 -1.63
N GLY A 35 1.43 -7.52 -2.19
CA GLY A 35 0.93 -8.15 -3.42
C GLY A 35 -0.55 -8.52 -3.31
N TRP A 36 -0.94 -9.19 -2.23
CA TRP A 36 -2.33 -9.59 -2.01
C TRP A 36 -3.26 -8.39 -1.82
N ALA A 37 -2.79 -7.34 -1.14
CA ALA A 37 -3.55 -6.10 -0.98
C ALA A 37 -3.76 -5.38 -2.34
N LEU A 38 -2.78 -5.46 -3.25
CA LEU A 38 -2.89 -4.90 -4.61
C LEU A 38 -3.84 -5.70 -5.50
N GLU A 39 -3.97 -7.00 -5.26
CA GLU A 39 -5.02 -7.85 -5.84
C GLU A 39 -6.42 -7.52 -5.27
N GLY A 40 -6.50 -6.68 -4.23
CA GLY A 40 -7.76 -6.31 -3.57
C GLY A 40 -8.25 -7.34 -2.54
N LYS A 41 -7.40 -8.29 -2.14
CA LYS A 41 -7.79 -9.26 -1.11
C LYS A 41 -7.96 -8.56 0.25
N PRO A 42 -9.07 -8.81 0.97
CA PRO A 42 -9.29 -8.25 2.30
C PRO A 42 -8.32 -8.87 3.32
N ALA A 43 -8.00 -8.11 4.37
CA ALA A 43 -7.05 -8.53 5.42
C ALA A 43 -7.43 -9.86 6.09
N ALA A 44 -8.72 -10.17 6.21
CA ALA A 44 -9.23 -11.44 6.73
C ALA A 44 -8.81 -12.65 5.89
N LEU A 45 -8.88 -12.53 4.56
CA LEU A 45 -8.47 -13.60 3.65
C LEU A 45 -6.96 -13.77 3.63
N ILE A 46 -6.20 -12.66 3.61
CA ILE A 46 -4.74 -12.69 3.72
C ILE A 46 -4.30 -13.35 5.03
N ALA A 47 -4.98 -13.04 6.14
CA ALA A 47 -4.71 -13.59 7.45
C ALA A 47 -4.90 -15.11 7.52
N ALA A 48 -6.00 -15.60 6.93
CA ALA A 48 -6.28 -17.03 6.84
C ALA A 48 -5.18 -17.77 6.05
N GLU A 49 -4.75 -17.20 4.93
CA GLU A 49 -3.80 -17.82 4.01
C GLU A 49 -2.36 -17.81 4.54
N MET A 50 -2.01 -16.76 5.28
CA MET A 50 -0.73 -16.68 5.97
C MET A 50 -0.72 -17.36 7.34
N ASN A 51 -1.86 -17.87 7.82
CA ASN A 51 -2.07 -18.39 9.18
C ASN A 51 -1.58 -17.44 10.28
N VAL A 52 -2.02 -16.18 10.24
CA VAL A 52 -1.70 -15.14 11.24
C VAL A 52 -2.93 -14.30 11.58
N PRO A 53 -2.94 -13.56 12.71
CA PRO A 53 -4.03 -12.63 13.00
C PRO A 53 -4.13 -11.49 11.98
N GLU A 54 -5.34 -11.00 11.71
CA GLU A 54 -5.55 -9.84 10.82
C GLU A 54 -4.78 -8.59 11.25
N GLY A 55 -4.61 -8.39 12.56
CA GLY A 55 -3.80 -7.28 13.10
C GLY A 55 -2.35 -7.35 12.61
N THR A 56 -1.81 -8.55 12.44
CA THR A 56 -0.46 -8.79 11.93
C THR A 56 -0.36 -8.45 10.45
N VAL A 57 -1.37 -8.81 9.64
CA VAL A 57 -1.46 -8.42 8.23
C VAL A 57 -1.46 -6.90 8.09
N ARG A 58 -2.32 -6.21 8.84
CA ARG A 58 -2.39 -4.73 8.85
C ARG A 58 -1.04 -4.13 9.24
N ALA A 59 -0.36 -4.69 10.25
CA ALA A 59 0.95 -4.22 10.68
C ALA A 59 2.02 -4.38 9.59
N HIS A 60 2.06 -5.52 8.89
CA HIS A 60 2.96 -5.71 7.75
C HIS A 60 2.67 -4.72 6.62
N LEU A 61 1.40 -4.54 6.25
CA LEU A 61 0.97 -3.60 5.22
C LEU A 61 1.39 -2.16 5.55
N PHE A 62 1.12 -1.69 6.78
CA PHE A 62 1.49 -0.33 7.17
C PHE A 62 2.99 -0.11 7.23
N ARG A 63 3.77 -1.11 7.67
CA ARG A 63 5.23 -1.03 7.64
C ARG A 63 5.77 -1.02 6.21
N ALA A 64 5.14 -1.78 5.30
CA ALA A 64 5.50 -1.80 3.89
C ALA A 64 5.24 -0.42 3.26
N LEU A 65 4.04 0.12 3.44
CA LEU A 65 3.66 1.44 2.94
C LEU A 65 4.53 2.56 3.52
N GLY A 66 4.86 2.49 4.82
CA GLY A 66 5.78 3.44 5.44
C GLY A 66 7.18 3.42 4.82
N LYS A 67 7.69 2.24 4.42
CA LYS A 67 8.96 2.11 3.68
C LYS A 67 8.88 2.67 2.26
N LEU A 68 7.69 2.66 1.66
CA LEU A 68 7.40 3.29 0.38
C LEU A 68 7.07 4.80 0.50
N GLY A 69 7.15 5.37 1.70
CA GLY A 69 6.88 6.79 1.94
C GLY A 69 5.39 7.15 1.99
N ILE A 70 4.52 6.16 2.17
CA ILE A 70 3.07 6.31 2.27
C ILE A 70 2.66 6.17 3.75
N SER A 71 2.10 7.22 4.32
CA SER A 71 1.58 7.23 5.69
C SER A 71 0.18 6.64 5.81
N LYS A 72 -0.23 6.29 7.03
CA LYS A 72 -1.59 5.81 7.33
C LYS A 72 -2.70 6.81 7.01
N SER A 73 -2.42 8.11 7.10
CA SER A 73 -3.36 9.17 6.75
C SER A 73 -3.50 9.36 5.24
N GLU A 74 -2.50 8.92 4.47
CA GLU A 74 -2.51 8.93 3.00
C GLU A 74 -3.15 7.66 2.42
N LEU A 75 -3.43 6.66 3.26
CA LEU A 75 -4.09 5.41 2.88
C LEU A 75 -5.57 5.64 2.58
N GLY A 76 -5.91 5.49 1.30
CA GLY A 76 -7.29 5.36 0.83
C GLY A 76 -7.39 4.32 -0.28
N TRP A 77 -8.60 3.85 -0.57
CA TRP A 77 -8.87 2.90 -1.66
C TRP A 77 -8.20 3.31 -2.99
N TRP A 78 -8.13 4.61 -3.27
CA TRP A 78 -7.52 5.14 -4.49
C TRP A 78 -6.00 4.90 -4.58
N VAL A 79 -5.28 4.87 -3.45
CA VAL A 79 -3.83 4.59 -3.42
C VAL A 79 -3.57 3.14 -3.76
N LEU A 80 -4.37 2.21 -3.21
CA LEU A 80 -4.26 0.78 -3.54
C LEU A 80 -4.61 0.52 -5.01
N LYS A 81 -5.68 1.16 -5.52
CA LYS A 81 -6.06 1.09 -6.93
C LYS A 81 -4.93 1.56 -7.86
N ARG A 82 -4.25 2.66 -7.52
CA ARG A 82 -3.19 3.25 -8.34
C ARG A 82 -1.85 2.50 -8.25
N LEU A 83 -1.49 1.96 -7.09
CA LEU A 83 -0.32 1.07 -6.96
C LEU A 83 -0.46 -0.17 -7.86
N ARG A 84 -1.69 -0.68 -8.04
CA ARG A 84 -1.96 -1.78 -8.99
C ARG A 84 -1.67 -1.40 -10.44
N GLU A 85 -1.86 -0.14 -10.82
CA GLU A 85 -1.59 0.32 -12.19
C GLU A 85 -0.08 0.48 -12.41
N VAL A 86 0.66 1.03 -11.43
CA VAL A 86 2.10 1.30 -11.54
C VAL A 86 2.97 0.05 -11.44
N LEU A 87 2.54 -0.99 -10.73
CA LEU A 87 3.32 -2.22 -10.53
C LEU A 87 3.00 -3.33 -11.56
N ASN A 88 2.06 -3.10 -12.47
CA ASN A 88 1.71 -4.03 -13.56
C ASN A 88 2.17 -3.54 -14.95
N ASP A 89 2.86 -2.39 -15.02
CA ASP A 89 3.64 -1.92 -16.17
C ASP A 89 5.12 -2.33 -16.01
#